data_AF-A0A2V6HRS3-F1
#
_entry.id   AF-A0A2V6HRS3-F1
#
_cell.length_a   1.000
_cell.length_b   1.000
_cell.length_c   1.000
_cell.angle_alpha   90.00
_cell.angle_beta   90.00
_cell.angle_gamma   90.00
#
_symmetry.space_group_name_H-M   'P 1'
#
loop_
_entity.id
_entity.type
_entity.pdbx_description
1 polymer ?
#
loop_
_entity_poly.entity_id
_entity_poly.type
_entity_poly.pdbx_seq_one_letter_code
_entity_poly.pdbx_strand_id
1 'polypeptide(L)'
;MNTSRSGFLLFLTLDLFLILGLAEPARAAQETEGSIQQMMSAEEFRAAGLNKLSPEELQKLDAWLQGYRQVAEKKATARAERTKLDLLVSRVDGSFNGLTGATVIRLEDGTAWKQANADDHFRPRVTDHPGAVVTHTLFGYKMRIEGTPEFYVDPVRNP
;
A
#
# COMPACT_ATOMS: atom_id res chain seq x y z
N MET A 1 47.02 24.42 -41.27
CA MET A 1 46.12 25.10 -40.30
C MET A 1 44.71 25.15 -40.91
N ASN A 2 43.57 25.10 -40.21
CA ASN A 2 43.17 24.73 -38.82
C ASN A 2 41.62 24.67 -38.83
N THR A 3 40.85 23.83 -38.11
CA THR A 3 41.08 22.57 -37.35
C THR A 3 39.71 21.88 -37.20
N SER A 4 39.64 20.55 -37.04
CA SER A 4 38.40 19.76 -36.88
C SER A 4 37.38 20.35 -35.89
N ARG A 5 36.11 20.50 -36.32
CA ARG A 5 34.95 20.78 -35.43
C ARG A 5 33.64 20.06 -35.79
N SER A 6 33.69 19.01 -36.62
CA SER A 6 32.49 18.26 -37.06
C SER A 6 32.30 16.89 -36.39
N GLY A 7 33.12 16.54 -35.39
CA GLY A 7 33.07 15.22 -34.71
C GLY A 7 32.36 15.19 -33.35
N PHE A 8 31.97 16.34 -32.79
CA PHE A 8 31.54 16.44 -31.38
C PHE A 8 30.04 16.68 -31.15
N LEU A 9 29.24 16.76 -32.23
CA LEU A 9 27.79 17.04 -32.16
C LEU A 9 26.90 15.85 -32.62
N LEU A 10 27.48 14.66 -32.82
CA LEU A 10 26.75 13.43 -33.10
C LEU A 10 26.85 12.36 -31.98
N PHE A 11 27.67 12.60 -30.96
CA PHE A 11 27.78 11.72 -29.79
C PHE A 11 26.92 12.15 -28.60
N LEU A 12 26.43 13.40 -28.58
CA LEU A 12 25.60 13.93 -27.48
C LEU A 12 24.10 13.60 -27.59
N THR A 13 23.68 12.88 -28.63
CA THR A 13 22.30 12.38 -28.80
C THR A 13 22.18 10.86 -28.61
N LEU A 14 23.27 10.16 -28.28
CA LEU A 14 23.27 8.72 -28.02
C LEU A 14 23.39 8.37 -26.52
N ASP A 15 23.59 9.37 -25.65
CA ASP A 15 23.76 9.18 -24.20
C ASP A 15 22.45 9.24 -23.40
N LEU A 16 21.33 9.69 -23.99
CA LEU A 16 20.03 9.78 -23.31
C LEU A 16 19.13 8.54 -23.54
N PHE A 17 19.54 7.61 -24.40
CA PHE A 17 18.78 6.37 -24.67
C PHE A 17 19.30 5.14 -23.91
N LEU A 18 20.21 5.35 -22.94
CA LEU A 18 20.78 4.30 -22.08
C LEU A 18 20.31 4.38 -20.60
N ILE A 19 19.15 5.02 -20.35
CA ILE A 19 18.45 5.01 -19.06
C ILE A 19 17.06 4.35 -19.17
N LEU A 20 16.77 3.66 -20.28
CA LEU A 20 15.73 2.63 -20.33
C LEU A 20 16.29 1.29 -19.81
N GLY A 21 16.97 1.37 -18.66
CA GLY A 21 17.45 0.21 -17.92
C GLY A 21 16.26 -0.60 -17.46
N LEU A 22 16.34 -1.92 -17.70
CA LEU A 22 15.40 -2.97 -17.33
C LEU A 22 14.23 -2.51 -16.45
N ALA A 23 13.05 -2.41 -17.06
CA ALA A 23 11.85 -2.82 -16.34
C ALA A 23 11.99 -4.32 -16.09
N GLU A 24 12.71 -4.69 -15.02
CA GLU A 24 12.54 -6.02 -14.44
C GLU A 24 11.04 -6.15 -14.17
N PRO A 25 10.33 -7.12 -14.79
CA PRO A 25 9.02 -7.46 -14.28
C PRO A 25 9.28 -7.84 -12.83
N ALA A 26 8.67 -7.12 -11.90
CA ALA A 26 8.80 -7.42 -10.48
C ALA A 26 8.57 -8.92 -10.36
N ARG A 27 9.64 -9.68 -10.08
CA ARG A 27 9.50 -11.09 -9.81
C ARG A 27 8.64 -11.10 -8.57
N ALA A 28 7.36 -11.45 -8.77
CA ALA A 28 6.50 -11.88 -7.71
C ALA A 28 7.38 -12.80 -6.88
N ALA A 29 7.63 -12.39 -5.63
CA ALA A 29 8.49 -13.17 -4.76
C ALA A 29 7.83 -14.54 -4.74
N GLN A 30 8.44 -15.50 -5.44
CA GLN A 30 8.01 -16.88 -5.35
C GLN A 30 8.38 -17.22 -3.92
N GLU A 31 7.39 -17.09 -3.05
CA GLU A 31 7.45 -17.50 -1.66
C GLU A 31 7.85 -18.97 -1.72
N THR A 32 9.14 -19.22 -1.53
CA THR A 32 9.66 -20.57 -1.51
C THR A 32 9.00 -21.22 -0.31
N GLU A 33 7.93 -21.98 -0.52
CA GLU A 33 7.27 -22.83 0.48
C GLU A 33 8.15 -24.06 0.80
N GLY A 34 9.46 -23.84 0.89
CA GLY A 34 10.45 -24.87 1.14
C GLY A 34 10.73 -25.08 2.62
N SER A 35 11.51 -26.12 2.91
CA SER A 35 12.19 -26.24 4.19
C SER A 35 13.30 -25.19 4.30
N ILE A 36 13.78 -24.94 5.52
CA ILE A 36 14.92 -24.06 5.79
C ILE A 36 16.14 -24.43 4.93
N GLN A 37 16.35 -25.71 4.66
CA GLN A 37 17.43 -26.24 3.81
C GLN A 37 17.34 -25.84 2.32
N GLN A 38 16.17 -25.42 1.85
CA GLN A 38 15.97 -24.91 0.48
C GLN A 38 16.15 -23.39 0.39
N MET A 39 16.30 -22.71 1.53
CA MET A 39 16.35 -21.25 1.64
C MET A 39 17.73 -20.71 2.00
N MET A 40 18.51 -21.48 2.76
CA MET A 40 19.92 -21.21 3.05
C MET A 40 20.79 -22.31 2.44
N SER A 41 22.02 -21.95 2.06
CA SER A 41 22.97 -22.94 1.57
C SER A 41 23.33 -23.97 2.64
N ALA A 42 23.82 -25.15 2.21
CA ALA A 42 24.28 -26.18 3.12
C ALA A 42 25.46 -25.72 4.01
N GLU A 43 26.23 -24.71 3.57
CA GLU A 43 27.30 -24.10 4.36
C GLU A 43 26.73 -23.20 5.46
N GLU A 44 25.76 -22.35 5.15
CA GLU A 44 25.04 -21.53 6.14
C GLU A 44 24.30 -22.40 7.16
N PHE A 45 23.66 -23.48 6.72
CA PHE A 45 22.97 -24.44 7.60
C PHE A 45 23.93 -25.10 8.60
N ARG A 46 25.17 -25.40 8.18
CA ARG A 46 26.24 -25.93 9.05
C ARG A 46 26.86 -24.84 9.93
N ALA A 47 27.05 -23.63 9.41
CA ALA A 47 27.58 -22.50 10.17
C ALA A 47 26.62 -22.04 11.28
N ALA A 48 25.31 -22.07 11.01
CA ALA A 48 24.25 -21.85 12.00
C ALA A 48 24.09 -23.01 13.01
N GLY A 49 24.82 -24.12 12.83
CA GLY A 49 24.77 -25.28 13.72
C GLY A 49 23.51 -26.13 13.62
N LEU A 50 22.62 -25.85 12.66
CA LEU A 50 21.35 -26.57 12.45
C LEU A 50 21.60 -28.04 12.07
N ASN A 51 22.78 -28.37 11.55
CA ASN A 51 23.23 -29.73 11.28
C ASN A 51 23.43 -30.62 12.54
N LYS A 52 23.25 -30.07 13.75
CA LYS A 52 23.30 -30.81 15.03
C LYS A 52 21.92 -31.20 15.54
N LEU A 53 20.85 -30.64 14.96
CA LEU A 53 19.47 -30.94 15.32
C LEU A 53 19.05 -32.31 14.76
N SER A 54 18.17 -33.01 15.46
CA SER A 54 17.57 -34.23 14.94
C SER A 54 16.58 -33.92 13.78
N PRO A 55 16.23 -34.91 12.94
CA PRO A 55 15.21 -34.73 11.90
C PRO A 55 13.86 -34.21 12.46
N GLU A 56 13.48 -34.67 13.65
CA GLU A 56 12.25 -34.29 14.34
C GLU A 56 12.30 -32.85 14.90
N GLU A 57 13.49 -32.39 15.32
CA GLU A 57 13.72 -31.01 15.74
C GLU A 57 13.71 -30.04 14.55
N LEU A 58 14.32 -30.43 13.43
CA LEU A 58 14.27 -29.67 12.18
C LEU A 58 12.84 -29.54 11.65
N GLN A 59 12.06 -30.62 11.68
CA GLN A 59 10.65 -30.58 11.27
C GLN A 59 9.81 -29.61 12.13
N LYS A 60 10.09 -29.53 13.44
CA LYS A 60 9.45 -28.54 14.34
C LYS A 60 9.89 -27.11 14.03
N LEU A 61 11.15 -26.90 13.66
CA LEU A 61 11.70 -25.60 13.29
C LEU A 61 11.10 -25.10 11.97
N ASP A 62 10.99 -25.97 10.96
CA ASP A 62 10.33 -25.68 9.68
C ASP A 62 8.85 -25.31 9.89
N ALA A 63 8.11 -26.09 10.68
CA ALA A 63 6.71 -25.82 10.99
C ALA A 63 6.51 -24.50 11.76
N TRP A 64 7.41 -24.19 12.70
CA TRP A 64 7.40 -22.89 13.40
C TRP A 64 7.68 -21.73 12.44
N LEU A 65 8.64 -21.87 11.52
CA LEU A 65 8.97 -20.82 10.56
C LEU A 65 7.82 -20.56 9.58
N GLN A 66 7.14 -21.61 9.10
CA GLN A 66 5.93 -21.49 8.28
C GLN A 66 4.82 -20.73 9.02
N GLY A 67 4.57 -21.06 10.29
CA GLY A 67 3.61 -20.32 11.12
C GLY A 67 3.98 -18.85 11.32
N TYR A 68 5.26 -18.55 11.54
CA TYR A 68 5.77 -17.18 11.67
C TYR A 68 5.57 -16.36 10.39
N ARG A 69 5.83 -16.96 9.22
CA ARG A 69 5.63 -16.35 7.89
C ARG A 69 4.18 -15.94 7.64
N GLN A 70 3.24 -16.87 7.82
CA GLN A 70 1.81 -16.57 7.69
C GLN A 70 1.34 -15.43 8.59
N VAL A 71 1.91 -15.30 9.80
CA VAL A 71 1.62 -14.18 10.71
C VAL A 71 2.26 -12.88 10.22
N ALA A 72 3.48 -12.93 9.69
CA ALA A 72 4.17 -11.77 9.10
C ALA A 72 3.46 -11.26 7.85
N GLU A 73 3.06 -12.14 6.93
CA GLU A 73 2.28 -11.83 5.71
C GLU A 73 0.91 -11.22 6.04
N LYS A 74 0.15 -11.83 6.97
CA LYS A 74 -1.13 -11.27 7.45
C LYS A 74 -0.96 -9.89 8.09
N LYS A 75 0.16 -9.65 8.77
CA LYS A 75 0.49 -8.34 9.35
C LYS A 75 0.95 -7.33 8.29
N ALA A 76 1.67 -7.77 7.27
CA ALA A 76 2.13 -6.94 6.16
C ALA A 76 0.94 -6.51 5.27
N THR A 77 0.06 -7.45 4.90
CA THR A 77 -1.18 -7.15 4.16
C THR A 77 -2.11 -6.25 4.97
N ALA A 78 -2.35 -6.54 6.25
CA ALA A 78 -3.14 -5.65 7.11
C ALA A 78 -2.52 -4.25 7.30
N ARG A 79 -1.18 -4.13 7.19
CA ARG A 79 -0.50 -2.82 7.17
C ARG A 79 -0.67 -2.12 5.82
N ALA A 80 -0.53 -2.84 4.71
CA ALA A 80 -0.71 -2.30 3.36
C ALA A 80 -2.15 -1.80 3.14
N GLU A 81 -3.17 -2.55 3.56
CA GLU A 81 -4.57 -2.12 3.50
C GLU A 81 -4.83 -0.89 4.40
N ARG A 82 -4.22 -0.80 5.58
CA ARG A 82 -4.27 0.44 6.39
C ARG A 82 -3.61 1.61 5.69
N THR A 83 -2.43 1.42 5.09
CA THR A 83 -1.72 2.50 4.37
C THR A 83 -2.41 2.93 3.09
N LYS A 84 -3.16 2.03 2.42
CA LYS A 84 -4.09 2.38 1.34
C LYS A 84 -5.24 3.28 1.82
N LEU A 85 -5.65 3.16 3.09
CA LEU A 85 -6.65 4.03 3.74
C LEU A 85 -6.03 5.28 4.42
N ASP A 86 -4.70 5.35 4.57
CA ASP A 86 -4.04 6.49 5.25
C ASP A 86 -4.18 7.80 4.43
N LEU A 87 -4.26 7.70 3.09
CA LEU A 87 -4.56 8.80 2.16
C LEU A 87 -5.39 8.30 0.96
N LEU A 88 -6.69 8.06 1.17
CA LEU A 88 -7.63 7.73 0.11
C LEU A 88 -8.11 9.02 -0.55
N VAL A 89 -7.82 9.21 -1.84
CA VAL A 89 -8.27 10.34 -2.65
C VAL A 89 -9.26 9.81 -3.70
N SER A 90 -10.49 10.29 -3.63
CA SER A 90 -11.63 9.80 -4.41
C SER A 90 -12.64 10.93 -4.66
N ARG A 91 -13.85 10.59 -5.12
CA ARG A 91 -15.00 11.51 -5.16
C ARG A 91 -16.18 10.87 -4.45
N VAL A 92 -17.12 11.69 -4.00
CA VAL A 92 -18.42 11.19 -3.53
C VAL A 92 -19.19 10.63 -4.73
N ASP A 93 -19.78 9.45 -4.53
CA ASP A 93 -20.69 8.83 -5.50
C ASP A 93 -22.03 9.57 -5.51
N GLY A 94 -22.31 10.30 -6.58
CA GLY A 94 -23.52 11.10 -6.75
C GLY A 94 -23.49 12.44 -6.01
N SER A 95 -24.67 12.87 -5.52
CA SER A 95 -24.84 14.20 -4.93
C SER A 95 -24.67 14.21 -3.40
N PHE A 96 -23.68 14.96 -2.91
CA PHE A 96 -23.49 15.23 -1.49
C PHE A 96 -24.34 16.44 -1.04
N ASN A 97 -25.29 16.21 -0.13
CA ASN A 97 -26.19 17.26 0.38
C ASN A 97 -25.76 17.84 1.74
N GLY A 98 -24.68 17.32 2.33
CA GLY A 98 -24.16 17.76 3.63
C GLY A 98 -24.30 16.76 4.77
N LEU A 99 -23.90 17.19 5.96
CA LEU A 99 -24.00 16.40 7.18
C LEU A 99 -25.27 16.72 7.96
N THR A 100 -25.95 15.66 8.44
CA THR A 100 -27.22 15.72 9.18
C THR A 100 -27.20 14.87 10.45
N GLY A 101 -26.01 14.59 10.99
CA GLY A 101 -25.80 13.77 12.19
C GLY A 101 -25.86 12.25 11.99
N ALA A 102 -26.31 11.78 10.82
CA ALA A 102 -26.40 10.36 10.49
C ALA A 102 -25.96 10.06 9.04
N THR A 103 -25.28 11.00 8.38
CA THR A 103 -24.94 10.91 6.95
C THR A 103 -24.01 9.73 6.69
N VAL A 104 -24.31 8.95 5.64
CA VAL A 104 -23.41 7.94 5.06
C VAL A 104 -22.94 8.47 3.72
N ILE A 105 -21.63 8.65 3.58
CA ILE A 105 -20.97 9.06 2.34
C ILE A 105 -20.46 7.81 1.64
N ARG A 106 -20.87 7.59 0.40
CA ARG A 106 -20.33 6.56 -0.50
C ARG A 106 -19.32 7.23 -1.44
N LEU A 107 -18.21 6.57 -1.74
CA LEU A 107 -17.17 7.07 -2.63
C LEU A 107 -17.10 6.24 -3.92
N GLU A 108 -16.60 6.83 -5.01
CA GLU A 108 -16.49 6.20 -6.34
C GLU A 108 -15.61 4.93 -6.36
N ASP A 109 -14.77 4.72 -5.33
CA ASP A 109 -13.97 3.50 -5.13
C ASP A 109 -14.74 2.33 -4.45
N GLY A 110 -16.03 2.53 -4.13
CA GLY A 110 -16.88 1.54 -3.48
C GLY A 110 -16.78 1.51 -1.95
N THR A 111 -15.95 2.34 -1.33
CA THR A 111 -15.95 2.49 0.13
C THR A 111 -17.13 3.34 0.60
N ALA A 112 -17.63 3.05 1.82
CA ALA A 112 -18.65 3.84 2.47
C ALA A 112 -18.23 4.22 3.89
N TRP A 113 -18.58 5.44 4.28
CA TRP A 113 -18.11 6.11 5.48
C TRP A 113 -19.31 6.75 6.17
N LYS A 114 -19.51 6.43 7.45
CA LYS A 114 -20.57 7.04 8.26
C LYS A 114 -19.99 8.22 9.04
N GLN A 115 -20.73 9.32 9.10
CA GLN A 115 -20.46 10.43 10.02
C GLN A 115 -20.33 9.92 11.48
N ALA A 116 -19.22 10.22 12.14
CA ALA A 116 -18.94 9.76 13.50
C ALA A 116 -19.61 10.63 14.58
N ASN A 117 -19.52 11.97 14.44
CA ASN A 117 -20.13 12.92 15.38
C ASN A 117 -21.54 13.31 14.91
N ALA A 118 -22.57 13.04 15.69
CA ALA A 118 -23.94 13.41 15.33
C ALA A 118 -24.20 14.93 15.32
N ASP A 119 -23.38 15.71 16.02
CA ASP A 119 -23.53 17.17 16.12
C ASP A 119 -22.93 17.94 14.92
N ASP A 120 -22.10 17.29 14.09
CA ASP A 120 -21.48 17.93 12.93
C ASP A 120 -22.53 18.21 11.83
N HIS A 121 -22.81 19.49 11.55
CA HIS A 121 -23.79 19.92 10.55
C HIS A 121 -23.13 20.88 9.56
N PHE A 122 -22.93 20.42 8.32
CA PHE A 122 -22.28 21.20 7.26
C PHE A 122 -23.12 21.19 5.99
N ARG A 123 -23.27 22.36 5.37
CA ARG A 123 -23.80 22.50 4.01
C ARG A 123 -22.62 22.61 3.03
N PRO A 124 -22.53 21.75 2.00
CA PRO A 124 -21.44 21.81 1.04
C PRO A 124 -21.64 22.96 0.06
N ARG A 125 -20.53 23.39 -0.55
CA ARG A 125 -20.55 24.36 -1.66
C ARG A 125 -20.63 23.67 -3.03
N VAL A 126 -20.07 22.46 -3.13
CA VAL A 126 -20.11 21.61 -4.32
C VAL A 126 -20.92 20.38 -3.94
N THR A 127 -22.04 20.18 -4.63
CA THR A 127 -22.96 19.06 -4.36
C THR A 127 -22.75 17.90 -5.31
N ASP A 128 -22.32 18.15 -6.56
CA ASP A 128 -22.26 17.13 -7.62
C ASP A 128 -20.86 16.49 -7.70
N HIS A 129 -20.77 15.18 -7.40
CA HIS A 129 -19.53 14.38 -7.35
C HIS A 129 -18.30 15.12 -6.73
N PRO A 130 -18.43 15.79 -5.56
CA PRO A 130 -17.32 16.57 -5.00
C PRO A 130 -16.11 15.69 -4.66
N GLY A 131 -14.91 16.27 -4.78
CA GLY A 131 -13.67 15.62 -4.35
C GLY A 131 -13.70 15.27 -2.87
N ALA A 132 -13.28 14.05 -2.53
CA ALA A 132 -13.24 13.53 -1.17
C ALA A 132 -11.86 12.97 -0.84
N VAL A 133 -11.30 13.36 0.31
CA VAL A 133 -10.08 12.78 0.85
C VAL A 133 -10.37 12.19 2.22
N VAL A 134 -10.04 10.91 2.42
CA VAL A 134 -10.04 10.28 3.74
C VAL A 134 -8.61 10.11 4.21
N THR A 135 -8.35 10.63 5.41
CA THR A 135 -7.05 10.57 6.08
C THR A 135 -7.20 9.84 7.41
N HIS A 136 -6.43 8.78 7.61
CA HIS A 136 -6.37 8.09 8.89
C HIS A 136 -5.45 8.84 9.87
N THR A 137 -5.91 9.00 11.11
CA THR A 137 -5.19 9.70 12.18
C THR A 137 -5.13 8.84 13.44
N LEU A 138 -4.33 9.24 14.42
CA LEU A 138 -4.27 8.58 15.74
C LEU A 138 -5.63 8.52 16.47
N PHE A 139 -6.61 9.33 16.05
CA PHE A 139 -7.94 9.44 16.66
C PHE A 139 -9.06 8.90 15.76
N GLY A 140 -8.74 8.12 14.73
CA GLY A 140 -9.69 7.60 13.73
C GLY A 140 -9.57 8.30 12.38
N TYR A 141 -10.57 8.10 11.51
CA TYR A 141 -10.55 8.63 10.15
C TYR A 141 -11.20 10.02 10.10
N LYS A 142 -10.55 10.93 9.37
CA LYS A 142 -11.12 12.21 8.98
C LYS A 142 -11.45 12.19 7.50
N MET A 143 -12.58 12.77 7.13
CA MET A 143 -12.95 13.03 5.75
C MET A 143 -12.95 14.53 5.48
N ARG A 144 -12.42 14.93 4.33
CA ARG A 144 -12.52 16.28 3.79
C ARG A 144 -13.19 16.21 2.43
N ILE A 145 -14.41 16.75 2.33
CA ILE A 145 -15.14 16.91 1.07
C ILE A 145 -14.92 18.32 0.55
N GLU A 146 -14.90 18.48 -0.77
CA GLU A 146 -14.77 19.78 -1.42
C GLU A 146 -15.84 20.78 -0.95
N GLY A 147 -15.39 21.92 -0.44
CA GLY A 147 -16.28 22.95 0.09
C GLY A 147 -16.82 22.71 1.50
N THR A 148 -16.37 21.68 2.23
CA THR A 148 -16.63 21.51 3.67
C THR A 148 -15.35 21.61 4.52
N PRO A 149 -15.48 21.86 5.84
CA PRO A 149 -14.44 21.53 6.81
C PRO A 149 -14.13 20.02 6.82
N GLU A 150 -13.05 19.64 7.52
CA GLU A 150 -12.78 18.24 7.86
C GLU A 150 -13.68 17.78 9.02
N PHE A 151 -14.16 16.55 8.98
CA PHE A 151 -15.00 15.93 10.02
C PHE A 151 -14.63 14.46 10.21
N TYR A 152 -15.00 13.87 11.35
CA TYR A 152 -14.69 12.47 11.64
C TYR A 152 -15.70 11.51 11.02
N VAL A 153 -15.19 10.37 10.54
CA VAL A 153 -15.98 9.30 9.92
C VAL A 153 -15.54 7.92 10.41
N ASP A 154 -16.48 6.99 10.41
CA ASP A 154 -16.27 5.57 10.67
C ASP A 154 -16.42 4.74 9.39
N PRO A 155 -15.54 3.77 9.11
CA PRO A 155 -15.65 2.90 7.94
C PRO A 155 -16.82 1.93 8.08
N VAL A 156 -17.70 1.87 7.08
CA VAL A 156 -18.83 0.95 7.04
C VAL A 156 -18.35 -0.42 6.56
N ARG A 157 -18.33 -1.40 7.48
CA ARG A 157 -18.05 -2.81 7.17
C ARG A 157 -19.35 -3.45 6.68
N ASN A 158 -19.43 -3.75 5.37
CA ASN A 158 -20.62 -4.06 4.57
C ASN A 158 -21.46 -2.81 4.20
N PRO A 159 -21.14 -2.14 3.06
CA PRO A 159 -21.90 -1.01 2.52
C PRO A 159 -23.22 -1.39 1.84
#